data_AF-A0A257JCY7-F1
#
_entry.id   AF-A0A257JCY7-F1
#
_cell.length_a   1.000
_cell.length_b   1.000
_cell.length_c   1.000
_cell.angle_alpha   90.00
_cell.angle_beta   90.00
_cell.angle_gamma   90.00
#
_symmetry.space_group_name_H-M   'P 1'
#
loop_
_entity.id
_entity.type
_entity.pdbx_description
1 polymer ?
#
loop_
_entity_poly.entity_id
_entity_poly.type
_entity_poly.pdbx_seq_one_letter_code
_entity_poly.pdbx_strand_id
1 'polypeptide(L)'
;KRSDIEHVALQHADGRAALEQGRVDAWAGLDPHMAASELVSGNRLLYRNVGFNTYGFLNVREDFLAKQPELVKRVINQYERARLWTLANVTEAARILADEAKAPLEVALLQLKLRTDLSNPQPGAEHVKALQAAAPILLDEQLVKPGTDLAKTVEALVDTRLANGLIRAGATKAA
;
A
#
# COMPACT_ATOMS: atom_id res chain seq x y z
N LYS A 1 -18.09 -13.12 16.13
CA LYS A 1 -17.10 -14.21 15.88
C LYS A 1 -17.02 -14.44 14.38
N ARG A 2 -15.96 -15.08 13.86
CA ARG A 2 -15.82 -15.36 12.41
C ARG A 2 -17.02 -16.13 11.83
N SER A 3 -17.62 -17.00 12.63
CA SER A 3 -18.85 -17.74 12.33
C SER A 3 -20.10 -16.89 12.11
N ASP A 4 -20.07 -15.61 12.48
CA ASP A 4 -21.25 -14.74 12.44
C ASP A 4 -21.39 -14.04 11.07
N ILE A 5 -20.42 -14.25 10.16
CA ILE A 5 -20.39 -13.69 8.81
C ILE A 5 -20.00 -14.76 7.79
N GLU A 6 -20.44 -14.58 6.54
CA GLU A 6 -19.93 -15.33 5.39
C GLU A 6 -18.79 -14.55 4.74
N HIS A 7 -17.65 -15.22 4.52
CA HIS A 7 -16.50 -14.62 3.86
C HIS A 7 -16.49 -14.95 2.37
N VAL A 8 -16.50 -13.92 1.52
CA VAL A 8 -16.37 -14.06 0.07
C VAL A 8 -15.04 -13.45 -0.37
N ALA A 9 -14.12 -14.28 -0.85
CA ALA A 9 -12.82 -13.84 -1.33
C ALA A 9 -12.93 -13.30 -2.77
N LEU A 10 -12.85 -11.98 -2.93
CA LEU A 10 -12.94 -11.29 -4.22
C LEU A 10 -11.74 -10.36 -4.42
N GLN A 11 -11.37 -10.14 -5.67
CA GLN A 11 -10.45 -9.05 -6.03
C GLN A 11 -11.10 -7.70 -5.68
N HIS A 12 -10.29 -6.67 -5.43
CA HIS A 12 -10.81 -5.40 -4.92
C HIS A 12 -11.87 -4.75 -5.85
N ALA A 13 -11.66 -4.78 -7.16
CA ALA A 13 -12.65 -4.26 -8.11
C ALA A 13 -13.97 -5.05 -8.05
N ASP A 14 -13.89 -6.39 -7.95
CA ASP A 14 -15.06 -7.26 -7.86
C ASP A 14 -15.78 -7.12 -6.52
N GLY A 15 -15.05 -6.91 -5.42
CA GLY A 15 -15.61 -6.64 -4.10
C GLY A 15 -16.42 -5.35 -4.07
N ARG A 16 -15.92 -4.28 -4.71
CA ARG A 16 -16.69 -3.05 -4.95
C ARG A 16 -17.97 -3.34 -5.72
N ALA A 17 -17.86 -4.04 -6.86
CA ALA A 17 -19.02 -4.35 -7.69
C ALA A 17 -20.05 -5.22 -6.97
N ALA A 18 -19.60 -6.18 -6.15
CA ALA A 18 -20.48 -7.02 -5.35
C ALA A 18 -21.25 -6.21 -4.29
N LEU A 19 -20.59 -5.26 -3.62
CA LEU A 19 -21.25 -4.36 -2.66
C LEU A 19 -22.32 -3.52 -3.37
N GLU A 20 -21.97 -2.90 -4.50
CA GLU A 20 -22.86 -2.00 -5.25
C GLU A 20 -24.06 -2.73 -5.87
N GLN A 21 -23.93 -4.03 -6.14
CA GLN A 21 -25.01 -4.89 -6.63
C GLN A 21 -25.82 -5.55 -5.50
N GLY A 22 -25.49 -5.26 -4.23
CA GLY A 22 -26.17 -5.88 -3.07
C GLY A 22 -25.88 -7.38 -2.92
N ARG A 23 -24.78 -7.88 -3.49
CA ARG A 23 -24.35 -9.28 -3.34
C ARG A 23 -23.58 -9.55 -2.05
N VAL A 24 -23.09 -8.49 -1.40
CA VAL A 24 -22.48 -8.54 -0.06
C VAL A 24 -22.94 -7.34 0.75
N ASP A 25 -23.08 -7.50 2.07
CA ASP A 25 -23.53 -6.43 2.98
C ASP A 25 -22.41 -5.43 3.33
N ALA A 26 -21.16 -5.87 3.27
CA ALA A 26 -19.98 -5.06 3.55
C ALA A 26 -18.77 -5.57 2.77
N TRP A 27 -17.82 -4.67 2.51
CA TRP A 27 -16.59 -4.98 1.78
C TRP A 27 -15.38 -4.27 2.38
N ALA A 28 -14.29 -5.02 2.61
CA ALA A 28 -12.98 -4.48 2.99
C ALA A 28 -12.19 -4.13 1.72
N GLY A 29 -12.19 -2.84 1.36
CA GLY A 29 -11.58 -2.34 0.13
C GLY A 29 -10.25 -1.61 0.29
N LEU A 30 -9.78 -1.07 -0.83
CA LEU A 30 -8.67 -0.10 -0.90
C LEU A 30 -8.99 1.02 -1.89
N ASP A 31 -8.27 2.14 -1.81
CA ASP A 31 -8.34 3.21 -2.82
C ASP A 31 -7.63 2.79 -4.12
N PRO A 32 -8.09 3.25 -5.30
CA PRO A 32 -9.12 4.27 -5.52
C PRO A 32 -10.56 3.75 -5.41
N HIS A 33 -10.77 2.43 -5.31
CA HIS A 33 -12.10 1.84 -5.34
C HIS A 33 -12.98 2.27 -4.15
N MET A 34 -12.41 2.41 -2.96
CA MET A 34 -13.15 2.94 -1.80
C MET A 34 -13.59 4.38 -2.02
N ALA A 35 -12.69 5.27 -2.43
CA ALA A 35 -13.04 6.66 -2.78
C ALA A 35 -14.12 6.73 -3.88
N ALA A 36 -14.02 5.89 -4.91
CA ALA A 36 -15.01 5.84 -5.97
C ALA A 36 -16.37 5.32 -5.48
N SER A 37 -16.40 4.28 -4.63
CA SER A 37 -17.63 3.75 -4.05
C SER A 37 -18.34 4.80 -3.16
N GLU A 38 -17.58 5.62 -2.44
CA GLU A 38 -18.11 6.70 -1.62
C GLU A 38 -18.64 7.87 -2.45
N LEU A 39 -17.83 8.40 -3.36
CA LEU A 39 -18.17 9.62 -4.11
C LEU A 39 -19.15 9.39 -5.25
N VAL A 40 -19.05 8.25 -5.95
CA VAL A 40 -19.82 7.97 -7.17
C VAL A 40 -21.05 7.12 -6.86
N SER A 41 -20.89 6.09 -6.02
CA SER A 41 -21.95 5.13 -5.73
C SER A 41 -22.75 5.47 -4.46
N GLY A 42 -22.32 6.46 -3.69
CA GLY A 42 -23.01 6.93 -2.47
C GLY A 42 -22.91 5.98 -1.27
N ASN A 43 -21.99 5.02 -1.31
CA ASN A 43 -21.74 4.13 -0.18
C ASN A 43 -21.02 4.90 0.95
N ARG A 44 -21.07 4.35 2.17
CA ARG A 44 -20.42 4.96 3.34
C ARG A 44 -19.36 4.04 3.91
N LEU A 45 -18.33 4.64 4.51
CA LEU A 45 -17.38 3.91 5.34
C LEU A 45 -18.06 3.51 6.65
N LEU A 46 -18.26 2.21 6.85
CA LEU A 46 -18.81 1.66 8.10
C LEU A 46 -17.80 1.82 9.25
N TYR A 47 -16.52 1.59 8.97
CA TYR A 47 -15.42 1.73 9.91
C TYR A 47 -14.13 2.01 9.13
N ARG A 48 -13.27 2.88 9.67
CA ARG A 48 -11.94 3.15 9.11
C ARG A 48 -10.95 3.37 10.25
N ASN A 49 -9.84 2.64 10.18
CA ASN A 49 -8.71 2.83 11.08
C ASN A 49 -7.41 2.74 10.27
N VAL A 50 -6.71 3.88 10.13
CA VAL A 50 -5.47 3.95 9.36
C VAL A 50 -4.39 3.04 9.93
N GLY A 51 -4.42 2.78 11.25
CA GLY A 51 -3.49 1.87 11.91
C GLY A 51 -3.65 0.39 11.53
N PHE A 52 -4.70 0.03 10.77
CA PHE A 52 -4.87 -1.32 10.22
C PHE A 52 -4.29 -1.47 8.82
N ASN A 53 -3.75 -0.40 8.23
CA ASN A 53 -3.09 -0.50 6.93
C ASN A 53 -1.80 -1.31 7.03
N THR A 54 -1.59 -2.23 6.09
CA THR A 54 -0.34 -3.00 5.97
C THR A 54 0.69 -2.35 5.03
N TYR A 55 0.44 -1.10 4.61
CA TYR A 55 1.30 -0.29 3.73
C TYR A 55 1.61 -0.98 2.37
N GLY A 56 2.50 -0.36 1.58
CA GLY A 56 3.03 -0.91 0.33
C GLY A 56 4.56 -0.80 0.30
N PHE A 57 5.23 -1.80 -0.29
CA PHE A 57 6.69 -1.92 -0.26
C PHE A 57 7.26 -2.17 -1.66
N LEU A 58 8.47 -1.67 -1.90
CA LEU A 58 9.27 -2.07 -3.04
C LEU A 58 10.02 -3.35 -2.68
N ASN A 59 9.62 -4.46 -3.28
CA ASN A 59 10.21 -5.78 -3.02
C ASN A 59 11.20 -6.13 -4.14
N VAL A 60 12.34 -6.72 -3.77
CA VAL A 60 13.35 -7.19 -4.71
C VAL A 60 13.82 -8.58 -4.30
N ARG A 61 14.10 -9.45 -5.29
CA ARG A 61 14.69 -10.77 -5.03
C ARG A 61 16.15 -10.61 -4.59
N GLU A 62 16.57 -11.35 -3.57
CA GLU A 62 17.94 -11.27 -3.02
C GLU A 62 19.01 -11.55 -4.07
N ASP A 63 18.80 -12.55 -4.94
CA ASP A 63 19.76 -12.90 -6.00
C ASP A 63 19.91 -11.79 -7.04
N PHE A 64 18.83 -11.09 -7.36
CA PHE A 64 18.84 -9.94 -8.24
C PHE A 64 19.55 -8.77 -7.59
N LEU A 65 19.28 -8.49 -6.32
CA LEU A 65 19.97 -7.45 -5.56
C LEU A 65 21.48 -7.71 -5.50
N ALA A 66 21.90 -8.94 -5.22
CA ALA A 66 23.31 -9.31 -5.18
C ALA A 66 24.01 -9.13 -6.53
N LYS A 67 23.32 -9.44 -7.64
CA LYS A 67 23.89 -9.35 -8.99
C LYS A 67 23.82 -7.94 -9.60
N GLN A 68 22.80 -7.16 -9.25
CA GLN A 68 22.46 -5.89 -9.89
C GLN A 68 22.21 -4.75 -8.87
N PRO A 69 23.09 -4.52 -7.88
CA PRO A 69 22.82 -3.55 -6.81
C PRO A 69 22.66 -2.11 -7.32
N GLU A 70 23.41 -1.71 -8.33
CA GLU A 70 23.32 -0.37 -8.92
C GLU A 70 22.00 -0.14 -9.68
N LEU A 71 21.46 -1.18 -10.32
CA LEU A 71 20.16 -1.10 -10.97
C LEU A 71 19.04 -0.97 -9.94
N VAL A 72 19.12 -1.70 -8.83
CA VAL A 72 18.17 -1.56 -7.72
C VAL A 72 18.21 -0.15 -7.14
N LYS A 73 19.41 0.41 -6.89
CA LYS A 73 19.56 1.81 -6.45
C LYS A 73 18.97 2.80 -7.45
N ARG A 74 19.16 2.57 -8.75
CA ARG A 74 18.57 3.42 -9.79
C ARG A 74 17.04 3.42 -9.72
N VAL A 75 16.41 2.25 -9.55
CA VAL A 75 14.95 2.15 -9.39
C VAL A 75 14.49 2.91 -8.15
N ILE A 76 15.12 2.70 -6.99
CA ILE A 76 14.79 3.40 -5.74
C ILE A 76 14.89 4.93 -5.93
N ASN A 77 15.93 5.41 -6.61
CA ASN A 77 16.10 6.84 -6.87
C ASN A 77 14.99 7.43 -7.77
N GLN A 78 14.49 6.65 -8.73
CA GLN A 78 13.34 7.08 -9.54
C GLN A 78 12.05 7.15 -8.72
N TYR A 79 11.82 6.20 -7.82
CA TYR A 79 10.69 6.25 -6.89
C TYR A 79 10.78 7.45 -5.95
N GLU A 80 11.96 7.75 -5.40
CA GLU A 80 12.14 8.91 -4.53
C GLU A 80 11.90 10.23 -5.28
N ARG A 81 12.40 10.34 -6.51
CA ARG A 81 12.11 11.49 -7.37
C ARG A 81 10.60 11.64 -7.63
N ALA A 82 9.91 10.55 -7.92
CA ALA A 82 8.46 10.57 -8.14
C ALA A 82 7.69 10.93 -6.87
N ARG A 83 8.13 10.45 -5.70
CA ARG A 83 7.55 10.79 -4.38
C ARG A 83 7.66 12.29 -4.10
N LEU A 84 8.87 12.86 -4.23
CA LEU A 84 9.10 14.29 -4.02
C LEU A 84 8.29 15.14 -5.00
N TRP A 85 8.25 14.76 -6.28
CA TRP A 85 7.44 15.45 -7.27
C TRP A 85 5.94 15.36 -6.93
N THR A 86 5.46 14.20 -6.49
CA THR A 86 4.05 14.00 -6.10
C THR A 86 3.67 14.89 -4.92
N LEU A 87 4.52 14.98 -3.90
CA LEU A 87 4.32 15.86 -2.74
C LEU A 87 4.25 17.34 -3.16
N ALA A 88 5.08 17.76 -4.12
CA ALA A 88 5.09 19.14 -4.62
C ALA A 88 3.95 19.44 -5.61
N ASN A 89 3.38 18.41 -6.26
CA ASN A 89 2.43 18.57 -7.38
C ASN A 89 1.17 17.70 -7.21
N VAL A 90 0.62 17.64 -5.99
CA VAL A 90 -0.45 16.69 -5.64
C VAL A 90 -1.66 16.72 -6.59
N THR A 91 -2.09 17.90 -7.04
CA THR A 91 -3.22 18.02 -7.98
C THR A 91 -2.88 17.45 -9.36
N GLU A 92 -1.67 17.69 -9.87
CA GLU A 92 -1.24 17.15 -11.16
C GLU A 92 -0.99 15.64 -11.08
N ALA A 93 -0.42 15.17 -9.97
CA ALA A 93 -0.32 13.74 -9.68
C ALA A 93 -1.70 13.06 -9.63
N ALA A 94 -2.71 13.74 -9.06
CA ALA A 94 -4.09 13.23 -9.06
C ALA A 94 -4.68 13.15 -10.46
N ARG A 95 -4.35 14.10 -11.35
CA ARG A 95 -4.76 14.05 -12.76
C ARG A 95 -4.17 12.84 -13.48
N ILE A 96 -2.87 12.60 -13.31
CA ILE A 96 -2.20 11.40 -13.85
C ILE A 96 -2.87 10.13 -13.31
N LEU A 97 -3.09 10.06 -11.99
CA LEU A 97 -3.74 8.91 -11.37
C LEU A 97 -5.16 8.69 -11.91
N ALA A 98 -5.96 9.75 -12.06
CA ALA A 98 -7.31 9.68 -12.61
C ALA A 98 -7.31 9.14 -14.04
N ASP A 99 -6.42 9.66 -14.89
CA ASP A 99 -6.28 9.27 -16.29
C ASP A 99 -5.87 7.79 -16.44
N GLU A 100 -4.91 7.33 -15.64
CA GLU A 100 -4.43 5.93 -15.65
C GLU A 100 -5.45 4.96 -15.04
N ALA A 101 -6.08 5.34 -13.92
CA ALA A 101 -7.07 4.51 -13.24
C ALA A 101 -8.45 4.53 -13.92
N LYS A 102 -8.64 5.36 -14.96
CA LYS A 102 -9.94 5.62 -15.60
C LYS A 102 -11.02 6.00 -14.58
N ALA A 103 -10.63 6.84 -13.62
CA ALA A 103 -11.48 7.27 -12.52
C ALA A 103 -11.73 8.78 -12.59
N PRO A 104 -12.86 9.28 -12.06
CA PRO A 104 -13.07 10.72 -11.93
C PRO A 104 -11.97 11.40 -11.11
N LEU A 105 -11.62 12.64 -11.45
CA LEU A 105 -10.52 13.37 -10.82
C LEU A 105 -10.71 13.53 -9.30
N GLU A 106 -11.95 13.72 -8.85
CA GLU A 106 -12.32 13.84 -7.44
C GLU A 106 -11.99 12.59 -6.63
N VAL A 107 -12.04 11.39 -7.24
CA VAL A 107 -11.64 10.12 -6.61
C VAL A 107 -10.13 10.14 -6.35
N ALA A 108 -9.34 10.49 -7.36
CA ALA A 108 -7.89 10.56 -7.25
C ALA A 108 -7.44 11.67 -6.28
N LEU A 109 -8.14 12.81 -6.26
CA LEU A 109 -7.90 13.90 -5.31
C LEU A 109 -8.20 13.47 -3.87
N LEU A 110 -9.34 12.80 -3.61
CA LEU A 110 -9.68 12.26 -2.30
C LEU A 110 -8.60 11.29 -1.81
N GLN A 111 -8.16 10.36 -2.68
CA GLN A 111 -7.09 9.43 -2.35
C GLN A 111 -5.79 10.18 -2.01
N LEU A 112 -5.24 10.94 -2.95
CA LEU A 112 -3.89 11.52 -2.79
C LEU A 112 -3.82 12.63 -1.74
N LYS A 113 -4.89 13.41 -1.53
CA LYS A 113 -4.87 14.51 -0.54
C LYS A 113 -5.20 14.06 0.88
N LEU A 114 -6.02 13.03 1.06
CA LEU A 114 -6.61 12.70 2.36
C LEU A 114 -6.35 11.27 2.84
N ARG A 115 -5.93 10.36 1.97
CA ARG A 115 -5.80 8.92 2.31
C ARG A 115 -4.42 8.33 2.06
N THR A 116 -3.57 9.01 1.29
CA THR A 116 -2.19 8.62 1.04
C THR A 116 -1.22 9.53 1.80
N ASP A 117 -0.37 8.94 2.63
CA ASP A 117 0.76 9.64 3.25
C ASP A 117 2.06 9.22 2.56
N LEU A 118 2.76 10.20 1.97
CA LEU A 118 4.06 10.01 1.30
C LEU A 118 5.20 10.72 2.05
N SER A 119 4.97 11.19 3.27
CA SER A 119 5.95 11.96 4.04
C SER A 119 7.17 11.11 4.44
N ASN A 120 6.96 9.84 4.80
CA ASN A 120 8.00 8.89 5.14
C ASN A 120 8.28 7.90 3.99
N PRO A 121 9.43 7.98 3.29
CA PRO A 121 9.80 7.04 2.23
C PRO A 121 10.39 5.72 2.72
N GLN A 122 10.70 5.58 4.02
CA GLN A 122 11.41 4.41 4.52
C GLN A 122 10.54 3.56 5.44
N PRO A 123 10.47 2.23 5.22
CA PRO A 123 9.85 1.34 6.19
C PRO A 123 10.61 1.39 7.52
N GLY A 124 9.87 1.26 8.61
CA GLY A 124 10.40 1.39 9.97
C GLY A 124 9.70 0.46 10.95
N ALA A 125 9.88 0.72 12.25
CA ALA A 125 9.35 -0.13 13.32
C ALA A 125 7.82 -0.33 13.26
N GLU A 126 7.07 0.70 12.88
CA GLU A 126 5.62 0.61 12.70
C GLU A 126 5.22 -0.39 11.61
N HIS A 127 6.00 -0.46 10.52
CA HIS A 127 5.77 -1.37 9.41
C HIS A 127 6.11 -2.81 9.80
N VAL A 128 7.25 -3.01 10.48
CA VAL A 128 7.64 -4.32 11.04
C VAL A 128 6.58 -4.83 12.00
N LYS A 129 6.09 -3.96 12.90
CA LYS A 129 5.03 -4.32 13.86
C LYS A 129 3.72 -4.68 13.16
N ALA A 130 3.32 -3.95 12.12
CA ALA A 130 2.13 -4.27 11.33
C ALA A 130 2.25 -5.63 10.63
N LEU A 131 3.41 -5.94 10.06
CA LEU A 131 3.67 -7.23 9.42
C LEU A 131 3.73 -8.37 10.45
N GLN A 132 4.35 -8.16 11.61
CA GLN A 132 4.38 -9.14 12.71
C GLN A 132 2.98 -9.41 13.26
N ALA A 133 2.09 -8.42 13.28
CA ALA A 133 0.70 -8.61 13.72
C ALA A 133 -0.10 -9.55 12.80
N ALA A 134 0.32 -9.73 11.55
CA ALA A 134 -0.28 -10.70 10.63
C ALA A 134 0.20 -12.14 10.89
N ALA A 135 1.28 -12.35 11.65
CA ALA A 135 1.90 -13.66 11.82
C ALA A 135 0.96 -14.76 12.36
N PRO A 136 0.11 -14.50 13.38
CA PRO A 136 -0.85 -15.51 13.84
C PRO A 136 -1.83 -15.93 12.75
N ILE A 137 -2.31 -14.97 11.95
CA ILE A 137 -3.24 -15.24 10.84
C ILE A 137 -2.55 -16.09 9.77
N LEU A 138 -1.30 -15.78 9.42
CA LEU A 138 -0.53 -16.55 8.43
C LEU A 138 -0.30 -18.00 8.87
N LEU A 139 -0.13 -18.24 10.18
CA LEU A 139 0.02 -19.59 10.74
C LEU A 139 -1.31 -20.34 10.78
N ASP A 140 -2.37 -19.70 11.28
CA ASP A 140 -3.71 -20.29 11.41
C ASP A 140 -4.28 -20.68 10.03
N GLU A 141 -4.04 -19.84 9.01
CA GLU A 141 -4.45 -20.08 7.62
C GLU A 141 -3.45 -20.98 6.84
N GLN A 142 -2.40 -21.47 7.49
CA GLN A 142 -1.36 -22.32 6.90
C GLN A 142 -0.70 -21.71 5.65
N LEU A 143 -0.58 -20.38 5.61
CA LEU A 143 0.01 -19.61 4.51
C LEU A 143 1.54 -19.60 4.56
N VAL A 144 2.14 -20.18 5.61
CA VAL A 144 3.57 -20.33 5.76
C VAL A 144 3.93 -21.75 6.22
N LYS A 145 5.17 -22.16 5.95
CA LYS A 145 5.64 -23.49 6.33
C LYS A 145 5.58 -23.66 7.86
N PRO A 146 5.13 -24.82 8.36
CA PRO A 146 5.18 -25.12 9.79
C PRO A 146 6.59 -24.95 10.35
N GLY A 147 6.69 -24.34 11.55
CA GLY A 147 7.97 -24.08 12.22
C GLY A 147 8.74 -22.86 11.70
N THR A 148 8.17 -22.07 10.79
CA THR A 148 8.77 -20.80 10.35
C THR A 148 8.82 -19.80 11.52
N ASP A 149 10.01 -19.26 11.82
CA ASP A 149 10.15 -18.12 12.73
C ASP A 149 9.75 -16.83 12.00
N LEU A 150 8.46 -16.52 12.04
CA LEU A 150 7.89 -15.37 11.35
C LEU A 150 8.39 -14.03 11.88
N ALA A 151 8.60 -13.91 13.19
CA ALA A 151 9.08 -12.67 13.79
C ALA A 151 10.45 -12.30 13.23
N LYS A 152 11.38 -13.27 13.26
CA LYS A 152 12.72 -13.11 12.69
C LYS A 152 12.70 -12.94 11.18
N THR A 153 11.82 -13.66 10.48
CA THR A 153 11.70 -13.57 9.02
C THR A 153 11.25 -12.17 8.59
N VAL A 154 10.22 -11.61 9.24
CA VAL A 154 9.72 -10.27 8.94
C VAL A 154 10.80 -9.21 9.18
N GLU A 155 11.54 -9.32 10.29
CA GLU A 155 12.64 -8.39 10.59
C GLU A 155 13.76 -8.46 9.53
N ALA A 156 14.08 -9.65 9.03
CA ALA A 156 15.10 -9.83 8.01
C ALA A 156 14.69 -9.28 6.62
N LEU A 157 13.38 -9.22 6.33
CA LEU A 157 12.86 -8.75 5.04
C LEU A 157 12.86 -7.22 4.89
N VAL A 158 12.88 -6.47 6.00
CA VAL A 158 12.87 -5.00 5.97
C VAL A 158 14.30 -4.46 5.94
N ASP A 159 14.80 -4.13 4.74
CA ASP A 159 16.14 -3.56 4.55
C ASP A 159 16.08 -2.13 3.96
N THR A 160 16.49 -1.15 4.76
CA THR A 160 16.54 0.28 4.38
C THR A 160 17.91 0.75 3.92
N ARG A 161 18.95 -0.10 3.99
CA ARG A 161 20.35 0.31 3.77
C ARG A 161 20.58 0.88 2.38
N LEU A 162 19.90 0.34 1.36
CA LEU A 162 20.00 0.82 -0.03
C LEU A 162 19.41 2.21 -0.22
N ALA A 163 18.42 2.60 0.60
CA ALA A 163 17.69 3.85 0.45
C ALA A 163 18.31 5.02 1.26
N ASN A 164 19.02 4.74 2.35
CA ASN A 164 19.59 5.74 3.26
C ASN A 164 20.47 6.81 2.59
N GLY A 165 21.20 6.46 1.51
CA GLY A 165 22.04 7.39 0.75
C GLY A 165 21.32 8.11 -0.40
N LEU A 166 20.16 7.63 -0.82
CA LEU A 166 19.43 8.15 -1.99
C LEU A 166 18.42 9.23 -1.59
N ILE A 167 17.75 9.02 -0.45
CA ILE A 167 16.66 9.89 0.03
C ILE A 167 17.17 11.26 0.51
N ARG A 168 18.39 11.31 1.08
CA ARG A 168 18.99 12.59 1.53
C ARG A 168 19.53 13.45 0.38
N ALA A 169 19.96 12.84 -0.72
CA ALA A 169 20.55 13.54 -1.86
C ALA A 169 19.51 14.22 -2.77
N GLY A 170 18.26 13.76 -2.74
CA GLY A 170 17.15 14.35 -3.51
C GLY A 170 16.69 15.71 -2.99
N ALA A 171 16.76 15.94 -1.67
CA ALA A 171 16.32 17.18 -1.04
C ALA A 171 17.23 18.39 -1.34
N THR A 172 18.50 18.16 -1.70
CA THR A 172 19.48 19.24 -1.94
C THR A 172 19.54 19.73 -3.39
N LYS A 173 18.92 19.03 -4.35
CA LYS A 173 18.93 19.40 -5.78
C LYS A 173 17.62 20.01 -6.28
N ALA A 174 16.64 20.20 -5.40
CA ALA A 174 15.34 20.77 -5.73
C ALA A 174 15.16 22.21 -5.19
N ALA A 175 16.27 22.91 -4.92
CA ALA A 175 16.31 24.33 -4.53
C ALA A 175 16.94 25.18 -5.63
#